data_AF-A0A1Y3NTS7-F1
#
_entry.id   AF-A0A1Y3NTS7-F1
#
_cell.length_a   1.000
_cell.length_b   1.000
_cell.length_c   1.000
_cell.angle_alpha   90.00
_cell.angle_beta   90.00
_cell.angle_gamma   90.00
#
_symmetry.space_group_name_H-M   'P 1'
#
loop_
_entity.id
_entity.type
_entity.pdbx_description
1 polymer ?
#
loop_
_entity_poly.entity_id
_entity_poly.type
_entity_poly.pdbx_seq_one_letter_code
_entity_poly.pdbx_strand_id
1 'polypeptide(L)'
;MDTMNKYRDIQTKYQRKYKERMEKQYLVVNPNTTQNEIARLLESGELGQVFAQELIEKGSKSTEAKAALQEVQERHQEIVKIEQSVLELQQLFIDMQVLVKNQGEVINQIECQIITANENTEKGVEELKNAVVYQKKARKQLFTFGM
;
A
#
# COMPACT_ATOMS: atom_id res chain seq x y z
N MET A 1 6.02 -2.54 4.24
CA MET A 1 5.00 -3.51 3.80
C MET A 1 4.15 -4.03 4.96
N ASP A 2 4.74 -4.57 6.04
CA ASP A 2 3.98 -5.12 7.17
C ASP A 2 3.03 -4.14 7.87
N THR A 3 3.41 -2.86 8.00
CA THR A 3 2.55 -1.82 8.60
C THR A 3 1.32 -1.51 7.76
N MET A 4 1.43 -1.55 6.42
CA MET A 4 0.29 -1.34 5.52
C MET A 4 -0.65 -2.55 5.50
N ASN A 5 -0.11 -3.77 5.52
CA ASN A 5 -0.93 -4.99 5.62
C ASN A 5 -1.72 -5.01 6.94
N LYS A 6 -1.06 -4.65 8.06
CA LYS A 6 -1.73 -4.48 9.36
C LYS A 6 -2.85 -3.44 9.31
N TYR A 7 -2.63 -2.31 8.63
CA TYR A 7 -3.64 -1.26 8.49
C TYR A 7 -4.85 -1.74 7.69
N ARG A 8 -4.62 -2.42 6.56
CA ARG A 8 -5.68 -3.06 5.74
C ARG A 8 -6.48 -4.07 6.56
N ASP A 9 -5.81 -4.90 7.35
CA ASP A 9 -6.47 -5.90 8.19
C ASP A 9 -7.33 -5.24 9.27
N ILE A 10 -6.84 -4.18 9.91
CA ILE A 10 -7.60 -3.40 10.90
C ILE A 10 -8.85 -2.79 10.26
N GLN A 11 -8.73 -2.20 9.07
CA GLN A 11 -9.86 -1.59 8.38
C GLN A 11 -10.89 -2.62 7.91
N THR A 12 -10.45 -3.74 7.34
CA THR A 12 -11.35 -4.86 6.96
C THR A 12 -12.11 -5.38 8.18
N LYS A 13 -11.41 -5.49 9.32
CA LYS A 13 -12.02 -5.92 10.59
C LYS A 13 -13.02 -4.89 11.11
N TYR A 14 -12.77 -3.59 10.91
CA TYR A 14 -13.69 -2.51 11.26
C TYR A 14 -14.95 -2.53 10.39
N GLN A 15 -14.81 -2.61 9.06
CA GLN A 15 -15.93 -2.74 8.12
C GLN A 15 -16.82 -3.94 8.46
N ARG A 16 -16.22 -5.10 8.73
CA ARG A 16 -16.98 -6.29 9.12
C ARG A 16 -17.79 -6.07 10.41
N LYS A 17 -17.14 -5.55 11.46
CA LYS A 17 -17.83 -5.26 12.74
C LYS A 17 -18.96 -4.25 12.58
N TYR A 18 -18.77 -3.28 11.70
CA TYR A 18 -19.80 -2.30 11.39
C TYR A 18 -21.01 -2.96 10.73
N LYS A 19 -20.78 -3.76 9.68
CA LYS A 19 -21.83 -4.46 8.94
C LYS A 19 -22.69 -5.32 9.86
N GLU A 20 -22.03 -6.09 10.74
CA GLU A 20 -22.70 -6.92 11.76
C GLU A 20 -23.56 -6.11 12.73
N ARG A 21 -23.10 -4.92 13.16
CA ARG A 21 -23.88 -4.05 14.06
C ARG A 21 -25.07 -3.42 13.37
N MET A 22 -24.88 -2.97 12.14
CA MET A 22 -25.92 -2.38 11.31
C MET A 22 -27.03 -3.38 11.00
N GLU A 23 -26.67 -4.61 10.63
CA GLU A 23 -27.62 -5.70 10.42
C GLU A 23 -28.48 -5.93 11.68
N LYS A 24 -27.86 -5.97 12.86
CA LYS A 24 -28.60 -6.11 14.13
C LYS A 24 -29.54 -4.94 14.41
N GLN A 25 -29.09 -3.71 14.22
CA GLN A 25 -29.92 -2.52 14.46
C GLN A 25 -31.12 -2.46 13.52
N TYR A 26 -30.93 -2.86 12.26
CA TYR A 26 -32.00 -2.91 11.27
C TYR A 26 -33.01 -4.02 11.59
N LEU A 27 -32.55 -5.21 11.98
CA LEU A 27 -33.43 -6.32 12.37
C LEU A 27 -34.27 -6.03 13.62
N VAL A 28 -33.79 -5.17 14.54
CA VAL A 28 -34.59 -4.72 15.70
C VAL A 28 -35.80 -3.89 15.26
N VAL A 29 -35.65 -3.05 14.23
CA VAL A 29 -36.71 -2.18 13.71
C VAL A 29 -37.58 -2.88 12.66
N ASN A 30 -36.98 -3.75 11.85
CA ASN A 30 -37.67 -4.54 10.84
C ASN A 30 -37.27 -6.02 10.88
N PRO A 31 -37.94 -6.83 11.73
CA PRO A 31 -37.61 -8.24 11.93
C PRO A 31 -37.76 -9.15 10.70
N ASN A 32 -38.53 -8.72 9.70
CA ASN A 32 -38.87 -9.52 8.51
C ASN A 32 -37.90 -9.33 7.34
N THR A 33 -36.83 -8.57 7.53
CA THR A 33 -35.92 -8.18 6.44
C THR A 33 -34.94 -9.29 6.10
N THR A 34 -34.74 -9.55 4.82
CA THR A 34 -33.80 -10.57 4.36
C THR A 34 -32.36 -10.02 4.33
N GLN A 35 -31.38 -10.87 4.64
CA GLN A 35 -29.96 -10.51 4.69
C GLN A 35 -29.43 -9.88 3.37
N ASN A 36 -29.98 -10.31 2.23
CA ASN A 36 -29.66 -9.76 0.90
C ASN A 36 -30.15 -8.32 0.69
N GLU A 37 -31.25 -7.96 1.34
CA GLU A 37 -31.84 -6.63 1.23
C GLU A 37 -31.05 -5.62 2.07
N ILE A 38 -30.64 -6.04 3.28
CA ILE A 38 -29.73 -5.26 4.13
C ILE A 38 -28.38 -5.01 3.44
N ALA A 39 -27.82 -6.02 2.75
CA ALA A 39 -26.59 -5.87 2.00
C ALA A 39 -26.70 -4.85 0.85
N ARG A 40 -27.80 -4.89 0.08
CA ARG A 40 -28.07 -3.90 -0.98
C ARG A 40 -28.22 -2.48 -0.43
N LEU A 41 -28.91 -2.32 0.68
CA LEU A 41 -29.12 -1.02 1.31
C LEU A 41 -27.78 -0.44 1.84
N LEU A 42 -26.88 -1.31 2.30
CA LEU A 42 -25.53 -0.94 2.76
C LEU A 42 -24.66 -0.46 1.59
N GLU A 43 -24.71 -1.16 0.45
CA GLU A 43 -23.94 -0.79 -0.75
C GLU A 43 -24.49 0.45 -1.45
N SER A 44 -25.82 0.64 -1.47
CA SER A 44 -26.43 1.82 -2.07
C SER A 44 -26.30 3.09 -1.22
N GLY A 45 -25.97 2.97 0.07
CA GLY A 45 -25.95 4.08 1.02
C GLY A 45 -27.34 4.64 1.37
N GLU A 46 -28.41 4.04 0.81
CA GLU A 46 -29.81 4.46 1.02
C GLU A 46 -30.40 3.95 2.33
N LEU A 47 -29.65 3.14 3.08
CA LEU A 47 -30.09 2.50 4.32
C LEU A 47 -30.59 3.52 5.35
N GLY A 48 -29.99 4.71 5.43
CA GLY A 48 -30.46 5.78 6.30
C GLY A 48 -31.84 6.32 5.91
N GLN A 49 -32.13 6.46 4.62
CA GLN A 49 -33.44 6.94 4.15
C GLN A 49 -34.52 5.88 4.33
N VAL A 50 -34.23 4.63 3.96
CA VAL A 50 -35.19 3.51 4.12
C VAL A 50 -35.49 3.26 5.60
N PHE A 51 -34.48 3.33 6.47
CA PHE A 51 -34.69 3.23 7.91
C PHE A 51 -35.52 4.39 8.47
N ALA A 52 -35.28 5.62 8.03
CA ALA A 52 -36.08 6.78 8.42
C ALA A 52 -37.54 6.63 8.00
N GLN A 53 -37.77 6.14 6.79
CA GLN A 53 -39.09 5.97 6.21
C GLN A 53 -39.87 4.86 6.92
N GLU A 54 -39.23 3.72 7.18
CA GLU A 54 -39.82 2.60 7.93
C GLU A 54 -40.18 3.00 9.38
N LEU A 55 -39.36 3.83 10.03
CA LEU A 55 -39.64 4.35 11.37
C LEU A 55 -40.83 5.32 11.39
N ILE A 56 -40.97 6.15 10.36
CA ILE A 56 -42.10 7.07 10.19
C ILE A 56 -43.37 6.27 9.87
N GLU A 57 -43.28 5.25 9.01
CA GLU A 57 -44.40 4.43 8.55
C GLU A 57 -44.94 3.50 9.65
N LYS A 58 -44.05 2.91 10.48
CA LYS A 58 -44.45 2.13 11.66
C LYS A 58 -44.98 2.99 12.82
N GLY A 59 -45.11 4.30 12.64
CA GLY A 59 -45.77 5.21 13.58
C GLY A 59 -45.10 5.31 14.95
N SER A 60 -43.86 4.83 15.08
CA SER A 60 -43.17 4.80 16.37
C SER A 60 -42.58 6.19 16.63
N LYS A 61 -43.38 7.07 17.24
CA LYS A 61 -42.95 8.31 17.88
C LYS A 61 -41.99 8.09 19.06
N SER A 62 -41.30 6.95 19.14
CA SER A 62 -40.30 6.72 20.18
C SER A 62 -39.05 7.53 19.85
N THR A 63 -38.62 8.34 20.80
CA THR A 63 -37.36 9.09 20.78
C THR A 63 -36.17 8.17 20.46
N GLU A 64 -36.26 6.88 20.82
CA GLU A 64 -35.25 5.85 20.56
C GLU A 64 -35.10 5.52 19.07
N ALA A 65 -36.18 5.55 18.30
CA ALA A 65 -36.15 5.32 16.86
C ALA A 65 -35.37 6.44 16.13
N LYS A 66 -35.64 7.69 16.50
CA LYS A 66 -34.90 8.86 15.98
C LYS A 66 -33.43 8.82 16.37
N ALA A 67 -33.11 8.42 17.59
CA ALA A 67 -31.73 8.25 18.05
C ALA A 67 -31.01 7.15 17.26
N ALA A 68 -31.66 6.01 17.02
CA ALA A 68 -31.10 4.93 16.21
C ALA A 68 -30.83 5.38 14.75
N LEU A 69 -31.73 6.16 14.15
CA LEU A 69 -31.54 6.68 12.80
C LEU A 69 -30.34 7.64 12.72
N GLN A 70 -30.22 8.54 13.70
CA GLN A 70 -29.10 9.47 13.76
C GLN A 70 -27.77 8.72 13.92
N GLU A 71 -27.73 7.70 14.78
CA GLU A 71 -26.54 6.85 14.93
C GLU A 71 -26.18 6.18 13.61
N VAL A 72 -27.16 5.66 12.88
CA VAL A 72 -26.96 5.03 11.55
C VAL A 72 -26.38 6.03 10.53
N GLN A 73 -26.89 7.26 10.48
CA GLN A 73 -26.38 8.29 9.55
C GLN A 73 -24.95 8.70 9.89
N GLU A 74 -24.64 8.97 11.15
CA GLU A 74 -23.28 9.32 11.61
C GLU A 74 -22.29 8.20 11.27
N ARG A 75 -22.69 6.95 11.57
CA ARG A 75 -21.96 5.73 11.22
C ARG A 75 -21.70 5.60 9.72
N HIS A 76 -22.69 5.90 8.88
CA HIS A 76 -22.52 5.85 7.43
C HIS A 76 -21.50 6.88 6.95
N GLN A 77 -21.53 8.11 7.48
CA GLN A 77 -20.53 9.13 7.17
C GLN A 77 -19.11 8.70 7.58
N GLU A 78 -18.96 8.02 8.71
CA GLU A 78 -17.67 7.45 9.11
C GLU A 78 -17.16 6.38 8.12
N ILE A 79 -18.06 5.55 7.59
CA ILE A 79 -17.70 4.56 6.55
C ILE A 79 -17.24 5.23 5.27
N VAL A 80 -17.94 6.24 4.80
CA VAL A 80 -17.56 6.96 3.58
C VAL A 80 -16.15 7.54 3.73
N LYS A 81 -15.81 8.06 4.91
CA LYS A 81 -14.44 8.52 5.20
C LYS A 81 -13.43 7.38 5.19
N ILE A 82 -13.77 6.22 5.77
CA ILE A 82 -12.92 5.03 5.72
C ILE A 82 -12.68 4.59 4.28
N GLU A 83 -13.72 4.54 3.45
CA GLU A 83 -13.63 4.15 2.04
C GLU A 83 -12.74 5.12 1.24
N GLN A 84 -12.87 6.42 1.48
CA GLN A 84 -11.95 7.42 0.92
C GLN A 84 -10.50 7.16 1.35
N SER A 85 -10.27 6.89 2.64
CA SER A 85 -8.93 6.54 3.13
C SER A 85 -8.38 5.24 2.52
N VAL A 86 -9.23 4.26 2.19
CA VAL A 86 -8.81 3.03 1.47
C VAL A 86 -8.36 3.36 0.06
N LEU A 87 -9.11 4.21 -0.67
CA LEU A 87 -8.75 4.62 -2.02
C LEU A 87 -7.44 5.41 -2.03
N GLU A 88 -7.24 6.31 -1.07
CA GLU A 88 -5.97 7.03 -0.91
C GLU A 88 -4.81 6.07 -0.63
N LEU A 89 -5.01 5.07 0.22
CA LEU A 89 -3.99 4.08 0.54
C LEU A 89 -3.67 3.16 -0.65
N GLN A 90 -4.68 2.84 -1.47
CA GLN A 90 -4.50 2.13 -2.73
C GLN A 90 -3.69 2.96 -3.73
N GLN A 91 -3.93 4.27 -3.82
CA GLN A 91 -3.12 5.17 -4.64
C GLN A 91 -1.67 5.21 -4.15
N LEU A 92 -1.43 5.32 -2.83
CA LEU A 92 -0.09 5.25 -2.25
C LEU A 92 0.63 3.92 -2.57
N PHE A 93 -0.11 2.80 -2.65
CA PHE A 93 0.46 1.52 -3.08
C PHE A 93 0.93 1.55 -4.54
N ILE A 94 0.13 2.15 -5.43
CA ILE A 94 0.48 2.29 -6.85
C ILE A 94 1.72 3.18 -6.99
N ASP A 95 1.74 4.32 -6.30
CA ASP A 95 2.87 5.25 -6.33
C ASP A 95 4.15 4.62 -5.76
N MET A 96 4.03 3.84 -4.67
CA MET A 96 5.14 3.08 -4.10
C MET A 96 5.66 2.01 -5.07
N GLN A 97 4.79 1.30 -5.79
CA GLN A 97 5.21 0.32 -6.80
C GLN A 97 6.02 0.99 -7.92
N VAL A 98 5.62 2.18 -8.37
CA VAL A 98 6.36 2.96 -9.36
C VAL A 98 7.75 3.36 -8.81
N LEU A 99 7.82 3.86 -7.58
CA LEU A 99 9.09 4.26 -6.96
C LEU A 99 10.05 3.07 -6.74
N VAL A 100 9.55 1.92 -6.31
CA VAL A 100 10.35 0.68 -6.13
C VAL A 100 10.86 0.18 -7.49
N LYS A 101 10.02 0.21 -8.52
CA LYS A 101 10.42 -0.17 -9.89
C LYS A 101 11.55 0.73 -10.41
N ASN A 102 11.45 2.04 -10.19
CA ASN A 102 12.50 2.99 -10.56
C ASN A 102 13.79 2.79 -9.75
N GLN A 103 13.70 2.41 -8.48
CA GLN A 103 14.89 2.09 -7.66
C GLN A 103 15.60 0.80 -8.10
N GLY A 104 14.91 -0.14 -8.75
CA GLY A 104 15.56 -1.31 -9.37
C GLY A 104 16.57 -0.93 -10.46
N GLU A 105 16.36 0.19 -11.14
CA GLU A 105 17.25 0.69 -12.21
C GLU A 105 18.57 1.24 -11.65
N VAL A 106 18.55 1.85 -10.45
CA VAL A 106 19.75 2.34 -9.74
C VAL A 106 20.61 1.19 -9.22
N ILE A 107 20.00 0.09 -8.77
CA ILE A 107 20.72 -1.11 -8.32
C ILE A 107 21.52 -1.71 -9.49
N ASN A 108 20.94 -1.81 -10.68
CA ASN A 108 21.64 -2.27 -11.88
C ASN A 108 22.83 -1.37 -12.25
N GLN A 109 22.72 -0.05 -12.02
CA GLN A 109 23.83 0.86 -12.25
C GLN A 109 24.98 0.68 -11.24
N ILE A 110 24.67 0.41 -9.96
CA ILE A 110 25.69 0.11 -8.95
C ILE A 110 26.41 -1.20 -9.29
N GLU A 111 25.68 -2.24 -9.66
CA GLU A 111 26.26 -3.52 -10.08
C GLU A 111 27.16 -3.33 -11.30
N CYS A 112 26.71 -2.57 -12.30
CA CYS A 112 27.50 -2.25 -13.48
C CYS A 112 28.78 -1.45 -13.14
N GLN A 113 28.69 -0.50 -12.21
CA GLN A 113 29.86 0.26 -11.74
C GLN A 113 30.85 -0.60 -10.97
N ILE A 114 30.38 -1.56 -10.15
CA ILE A 114 31.24 -2.50 -9.43
C ILE A 114 31.95 -3.43 -10.43
N ILE A 115 31.23 -3.97 -11.42
CA ILE A 115 31.83 -4.81 -12.49
C ILE A 115 32.91 -4.02 -13.23
N THR A 116 32.59 -2.79 -13.65
CA THR A 116 33.54 -1.92 -14.36
C THR A 116 34.76 -1.58 -13.50
N ALA A 117 34.57 -1.32 -12.21
CA ALA A 117 35.67 -1.07 -11.28
C ALA A 117 36.57 -2.30 -11.11
N ASN A 118 36.00 -3.51 -11.06
CA ASN A 118 36.76 -4.75 -10.99
C ASN A 118 37.58 -4.97 -12.27
N GLU A 119 36.95 -4.86 -13.45
CA GLU A 119 37.63 -5.00 -14.74
C GLU A 119 38.78 -3.99 -14.91
N ASN A 120 38.57 -2.74 -14.51
CA ASN A 120 39.62 -1.72 -14.58
C ASN A 120 40.78 -2.01 -13.62
N THR A 121 40.50 -2.58 -12.45
CA THR A 121 41.52 -2.97 -11.48
C THR A 121 42.34 -4.14 -12.01
N GLU A 122 41.69 -5.15 -12.60
CA GLU A 122 42.36 -6.29 -13.23
C GLU A 122 43.27 -5.84 -14.39
N LYS A 123 42.77 -4.98 -15.29
CA LYS A 123 43.58 -4.38 -16.36
C LYS A 123 44.74 -3.56 -15.80
N GLY A 124 44.51 -2.77 -14.75
CA GLY A 124 45.56 -2.01 -14.08
C GLY A 124 46.67 -2.91 -13.51
N VAL A 125 46.31 -4.05 -12.95
CA VAL A 125 47.27 -5.05 -12.45
C VAL A 125 48.10 -5.65 -13.59
N GLU A 126 47.48 -5.94 -14.73
CA GLU A 126 48.18 -6.46 -15.91
C GLU A 126 49.16 -5.44 -16.51
N GLU A 127 48.73 -4.18 -16.65
CA GLU A 127 49.58 -3.09 -17.11
C GLU A 127 50.78 -2.86 -16.18
N LEU A 128 50.56 -2.90 -14.85
CA LEU A 128 51.66 -2.81 -13.87
C LEU A 128 52.67 -3.96 -14.02
N LYS A 129 52.18 -5.19 -14.28
CA LYS A 129 53.05 -6.35 -14.52
C LYS A 129 53.91 -6.14 -15.76
N ASN A 130 53.32 -5.64 -16.85
CA ASN A 130 54.05 -5.33 -18.08
C ASN A 130 55.06 -4.19 -17.87
N ALA A 131 54.67 -3.13 -17.15
CA ALA A 131 55.54 -2.01 -16.81
C ALA A 131 56.79 -2.47 -16.02
N VAL A 132 56.64 -3.40 -15.07
CA VAL A 132 57.77 -4.00 -14.34
C VAL A 132 58.72 -4.75 -15.29
N VAL A 133 58.19 -5.48 -16.26
CA VAL A 133 59.00 -6.18 -17.27
C VAL A 133 59.76 -5.19 -18.15
N TYR A 134 59.09 -4.15 -18.66
CA TYR A 134 59.74 -3.10 -19.44
C TYR A 134 60.81 -2.36 -18.64
N GLN A 135 60.54 -2.01 -17.38
CA GLN A 135 61.50 -1.38 -16.48
C GLN A 135 62.74 -2.26 -16.27
N LYS A 136 62.58 -3.57 -16.10
CA LYS A 136 63.72 -4.52 -15.98
C LYS A 136 64.54 -4.57 -17.28
N LYS A 137 63.89 -4.61 -18.46
CA LYS A 137 64.57 -4.60 -19.76
C LYS A 137 65.34 -3.30 -19.99
N ALA A 138 64.72 -2.15 -19.74
CA ALA A 138 65.34 -0.84 -19.89
C ALA A 138 66.58 -0.70 -19.00
N ARG A 139 66.51 -1.14 -17.73
CA ARG A 139 67.67 -1.15 -16.81
C ARG A 139 68.83 -2.01 -17.33
N LYS A 140 68.54 -3.18 -17.91
CA LYS A 140 69.57 -4.04 -18.52
C LYS A 140 70.25 -3.37 -19.71
N GLN A 141 69.47 -2.73 -20.59
CA GLN A 141 70.02 -2.02 -21.76
C GLN A 141 70.90 -0.84 -21.34
N LEU A 142 70.47 -0.02 -20.37
CA LEU A 142 71.28 1.07 -19.82
C LEU A 142 72.64 0.58 -19.30
N PHE A 143 72.66 -0.56 -18.61
CA PHE A 143 73.91 -1.15 -18.11
C PHE A 143 74.83 -1.63 -19.24
N THR A 144 74.28 -2.20 -20.32
CA THR A 144 75.08 -2.68 -21.46
C THR A 144 75.59 -1.56 -22.36
N PHE A 145 74.92 -0.41 -22.40
CA PHE A 145 75.36 0.76 -23.20
C PHE A 145 76.30 1.70 -22.40
N GLY A 146 76.35 1.57 -21.08
CA GLY A 146 77.19 2.40 -20.19
C GLY A 146 78.53 1.76 -19.78
N MET A 147 78.84 0.54 -20.25
CA MET A 147 80.17 -0.10 -20.20
C MET A 147 80.82 -0.03 -21.56
#